data_AF-A0A6A6HVN8-F1
#
_entry.id   AF-A0A6A6HVN8-F1
#
_cell.length_a   1.000
_cell.length_b   1.000
_cell.length_c   1.000
_cell.angle_alpha   90.00
_cell.angle_beta   90.00
_cell.angle_gamma   90.00
#
_symmetry.space_group_name_H-M   'P 1'
#
loop_
_entity.id
_entity.type
_entity.pdbx_description
1 polymer ?
#
loop_
_entity_poly.entity_id
_entity_poly.type
_entity_poly.pdbx_seq_one_letter_code
_entity_poly.pdbx_strand_id
1 'polypeptide(L)'
;MDWLPQELVDKVASYLSKDDLESVLTLSSKLRYAAERHSGAFTSFNITEDNAEKFVVLFSGHRLPYLREVRFLPWFPTQHHRHDPPLACRESQEELLEKDKSFTRQIQFLFTTLRTVEDQASDRHTPGRYRLTIYSPIRLVEDEIQRYCLHHDYVSWRVHLRNPSELPQIVSVQSVEIRNNNEHDFPPKHAAGFHIVESKLDLRVMVDLATRFPNLEFWGCQVGASEWYETYAEEEPVRHYEHDWEGPRRDARVDFARAVEACIDQIPISLRRASLDFLSSIENVISIHHGKQQPNMVYPAPSDLFSSSLRILTRNLRKLQLRAVIDENLFCPGDERLSPWPVLEIFEVMFHPVRPNGKWYFQGPGGEGADATGFNITDECYPPLETSDLDTEMDAMLKEEGDPCTNLGNRQFRVTPQDVNVRQLLESFAKCATNMPSLQQALI
;
A
#
# COMPACT_ATOMS: atom_id res chain seq x y z
N MET A 1 -9.58 47.62 -10.70
CA MET A 1 -9.88 46.19 -10.46
C MET A 1 -10.58 45.97 -9.11
N ASP A 2 -10.36 46.80 -8.09
CA ASP A 2 -10.91 46.53 -6.74
C ASP A 2 -12.43 46.64 -6.62
N TRP A 3 -13.10 47.32 -7.57
CA TRP A 3 -14.55 47.41 -7.66
C TRP A 3 -15.22 46.19 -8.32
N LEU A 4 -14.44 45.31 -8.97
CA LEU A 4 -14.99 44.09 -9.57
C LEU A 4 -15.22 43.01 -8.48
N PRO A 5 -16.32 42.24 -8.57
CA PRO A 5 -16.51 41.04 -7.76
C PRO A 5 -15.36 40.05 -7.93
N GLN A 6 -15.03 39.30 -6.86
CA GLN A 6 -13.91 38.36 -6.86
C GLN A 6 -14.09 37.28 -7.94
N GLU A 7 -15.33 36.86 -8.21
CA GLU A 7 -15.68 35.86 -9.20
C GLU A 7 -15.26 36.28 -10.62
N LEU A 8 -15.37 37.58 -10.95
CA LEU A 8 -14.92 38.10 -12.24
C LEU A 8 -13.39 38.17 -12.31
N VAL A 9 -12.74 38.53 -11.20
CA VAL A 9 -11.26 38.55 -11.13
C VAL A 9 -10.70 37.14 -11.28
N ASP A 10 -11.28 36.15 -10.60
CA ASP A 10 -10.94 34.73 -10.72
C ASP A 10 -11.15 34.25 -12.17
N LYS A 11 -12.27 34.62 -12.78
CA LYS A 11 -12.56 34.26 -14.17
C LYS A 11 -11.52 34.83 -15.13
N VAL A 12 -11.12 36.09 -14.97
CA VAL A 12 -10.05 36.70 -15.78
C VAL A 12 -8.72 35.99 -15.55
N ALA A 13 -8.34 35.77 -14.29
CA ALA A 13 -7.10 35.08 -13.95
C ALA A 13 -7.05 33.65 -14.52
N SER A 14 -8.20 32.96 -14.63
CA SER A 14 -8.25 31.62 -15.23
C SER A 14 -7.81 31.53 -16.70
N TYR A 15 -7.75 32.67 -17.42
CA TYR A 15 -7.30 32.75 -18.81
C TYR A 15 -5.86 33.27 -18.96
N LEU A 16 -5.21 33.65 -17.87
CA LEU A 16 -3.84 34.16 -17.89
C LEU A 16 -2.83 33.01 -17.95
N SER A 17 -1.70 33.25 -18.62
CA SER A 17 -0.57 32.33 -18.60
C SER A 17 0.09 32.32 -17.21
N LYS A 18 0.97 31.34 -16.95
CA LYS A 18 1.69 31.27 -15.67
C LYS A 18 2.54 32.53 -15.40
N ASP A 19 3.19 33.05 -16.44
CA ASP A 19 4.04 34.24 -16.35
C ASP A 19 3.21 35.50 -16.09
N ASP A 20 2.03 35.58 -16.71
CA ASP A 20 1.06 36.66 -16.46
C ASP A 20 0.49 36.59 -15.04
N LEU A 21 0.20 35.38 -14.54
CA LEU A 21 -0.26 35.16 -13.18
C LEU A 21 0.77 35.62 -12.15
N GLU A 22 2.06 35.37 -12.39
CA GLU A 22 3.15 35.86 -11.54
C GLU A 22 3.21 37.39 -11.54
N SER A 23 3.05 38.01 -12.72
CA SER A 23 3.08 39.47 -12.88
C SER A 23 1.95 40.19 -12.16
N VAL A 24 0.80 39.54 -11.93
CA VAL A 24 -0.36 40.15 -11.25
C VAL A 24 -0.42 39.91 -9.74
N LEU A 25 0.47 39.08 -9.16
CA LEU A 25 0.47 38.71 -7.74
C LEU A 25 0.61 39.92 -6.78
N THR A 26 1.30 40.97 -7.23
CA THR A 26 1.63 42.14 -6.40
C THR A 26 0.71 43.34 -6.65
N LEU A 27 -0.20 43.24 -7.63
CA LEU A 27 -1.03 44.38 -8.06
C LEU A 27 -2.17 44.71 -7.10
N SER A 28 -2.86 43.69 -6.57
CA SER A 28 -3.89 43.86 -5.53
C SER A 28 -4.15 42.57 -4.77
N SER A 29 -4.81 42.66 -3.60
CA SER A 29 -5.17 41.47 -2.82
C SER A 29 -6.11 40.53 -3.58
N LYS A 30 -7.08 41.07 -4.34
CA LYS A 30 -8.00 40.28 -5.18
C LYS A 30 -7.29 39.54 -6.30
N LEU A 31 -6.37 40.22 -7.00
CA LEU A 31 -5.56 39.61 -8.06
C LEU A 31 -4.57 38.60 -7.50
N ARG A 32 -4.01 38.85 -6.32
CA ARG A 32 -3.17 37.86 -5.61
C ARG A 32 -3.95 36.57 -5.35
N TYR A 33 -5.15 36.65 -4.76
CA TYR A 33 -5.94 35.44 -4.49
C TYR A 33 -6.29 34.68 -5.77
N ALA A 34 -6.72 35.40 -6.81
CA ALA A 34 -7.03 34.81 -8.10
C ALA A 34 -5.81 34.15 -8.74
N ALA A 35 -4.66 34.82 -8.71
CA ALA A 35 -3.41 34.30 -9.25
C ALA A 35 -2.91 33.07 -8.50
N GLU A 36 -2.90 33.10 -7.16
CA GLU A 36 -2.54 31.96 -6.33
C GLU A 36 -3.43 30.75 -6.63
N ARG A 37 -4.76 30.96 -6.72
CA ARG A 37 -5.74 29.91 -7.03
C ARG A 37 -5.52 29.26 -8.39
N HIS A 38 -5.20 30.04 -9.43
CA HIS A 38 -5.10 29.57 -10.80
C HIS A 38 -3.68 29.17 -11.24
N SER A 39 -2.65 29.55 -10.48
CA SER A 39 -1.25 29.22 -10.78
C SER A 39 -0.90 27.73 -10.64
N GLY A 40 -1.68 26.98 -9.85
CA GLY A 40 -1.33 25.61 -9.45
C GLY A 40 -0.20 25.51 -8.42
N ALA A 41 0.41 26.61 -7.99
CA ALA A 41 1.59 26.59 -7.10
C ALA A 41 1.31 25.96 -5.72
N PHE A 42 0.05 25.95 -5.28
CA PHE A 42 -0.39 25.47 -3.97
C PHE A 42 -1.26 24.21 -4.05
N THR A 43 -1.27 23.50 -5.18
CA THR A 43 -2.13 22.31 -5.35
C THR A 43 -1.55 21.05 -4.73
N SER A 44 -0.23 20.97 -4.57
CA SER A 44 0.42 19.78 -4.02
C SER A 44 1.55 20.17 -3.06
N PHE A 45 1.74 19.39 -2.00
CA PHE A 45 2.85 19.59 -1.06
C PHE A 45 3.41 18.26 -0.56
N ASN A 46 4.73 18.12 -0.54
CA ASN A 46 5.43 16.96 0.03
C ASN A 46 5.86 17.32 1.45
N ILE A 47 5.20 16.75 2.46
CA ILE A 47 5.49 17.04 3.87
C ILE A 47 6.67 16.21 4.33
N THR A 48 7.62 16.86 4.99
CA THR A 48 8.74 16.26 5.73
C THR A 48 8.86 16.91 7.11
N GLU A 49 9.61 16.29 8.03
CA GLU A 49 9.91 16.89 9.33
C GLU A 49 10.58 18.27 9.17
N ASP A 50 11.47 18.43 8.19
CA ASP A 50 12.20 19.69 7.94
C ASP A 50 11.34 20.83 7.37
N ASN A 51 10.19 20.54 6.77
CA ASN A 51 9.39 21.52 6.04
C ASN A 51 7.96 21.72 6.56
N ALA A 52 7.58 21.05 7.66
CA ALA A 52 6.24 21.14 8.21
C ALA A 52 5.86 22.55 8.68
N GLU A 53 6.80 23.33 9.24
CA GLU A 53 6.51 24.74 9.60
C GLU A 53 6.09 25.55 8.38
N LYS A 54 6.76 25.33 7.23
CA LYS A 54 6.39 25.95 5.96
C LYS A 54 5.01 25.49 5.51
N PHE A 55 4.68 24.20 5.65
CA PHE A 55 3.34 23.69 5.35
C PHE A 55 2.27 24.40 6.20
N VAL A 56 2.48 24.47 7.52
CA VAL A 56 1.55 25.15 8.45
C VAL A 56 1.37 26.61 8.06
N VAL A 57 2.46 27.36 7.87
CA VAL A 57 2.38 28.79 7.49
C VAL A 57 1.66 29.00 6.16
N LEU A 58 1.84 28.09 5.19
CA LEU A 58 1.21 28.21 3.88
C LEU A 58 -0.28 27.88 3.90
N PHE A 59 -0.68 26.84 4.63
CA PHE A 59 -2.02 26.26 4.51
C PHE A 59 -2.95 26.50 5.71
N SER A 60 -2.52 27.12 6.80
CA SER A 60 -3.39 27.50 7.93
C SER A 60 -4.36 28.67 7.64
N GLY A 61 -4.74 28.92 6.39
CA GLY A 61 -5.56 30.07 6.00
C GLY A 61 -6.23 29.89 4.64
N HIS A 62 -6.32 30.98 3.87
CA HIS A 62 -7.09 31.03 2.62
C HIS A 62 -6.58 30.08 1.51
N ARG A 63 -5.37 29.53 1.66
CA ARG A 63 -4.77 28.60 0.70
C ARG A 63 -5.14 27.14 0.94
N LEU A 64 -5.68 26.77 2.10
CA LEU A 64 -6.11 25.39 2.37
C LEU A 64 -7.06 24.83 1.30
N PRO A 65 -8.05 25.60 0.81
CA PRO A 65 -8.96 25.12 -0.24
C PRO A 65 -8.29 24.94 -1.62
N TYR A 66 -7.08 25.45 -1.81
CA TYR A 66 -6.32 25.30 -3.06
C TYR A 66 -5.54 23.98 -3.07
N LEU A 67 -5.22 23.44 -1.89
CA LEU A 67 -4.53 22.17 -1.73
C LEU A 67 -5.38 21.03 -2.28
N ARG A 68 -4.78 20.22 -3.15
CA ARG A 68 -5.40 19.05 -3.78
C ARG A 68 -4.72 17.76 -3.36
N GLU A 69 -3.43 17.81 -3.06
CA GLU A 69 -2.64 16.63 -2.72
C GLU A 69 -1.60 16.93 -1.64
N VAL A 70 -1.51 16.06 -0.66
CA VAL A 70 -0.43 15.99 0.32
C VAL A 70 0.25 14.66 0.15
N ARG A 71 1.58 14.66 0.00
CA ARG A 71 2.40 13.46 -0.07
C ARG A 71 3.26 13.36 1.17
N PHE A 72 3.33 12.17 1.75
CA PHE A 72 4.16 11.88 2.90
C PHE A 72 4.97 10.62 2.63
N LEU A 73 6.29 10.74 2.76
CA LEU A 73 7.24 9.65 2.57
C LEU A 73 7.91 9.37 3.91
N PRO A 74 7.48 8.33 4.66
CA PRO A 74 8.18 7.91 5.85
C PRO A 74 9.57 7.37 5.50
N TRP A 75 10.54 7.61 6.37
CA TRP A 75 11.91 7.15 6.19
C TRP A 75 12.46 6.57 7.49
N PHE A 76 13.28 5.53 7.38
CA PHE A 76 14.06 5.00 8.48
C PHE A 76 15.48 5.55 8.45
N PRO A 77 16.16 5.60 9.61
CA PRO A 77 17.55 6.02 9.68
C PRO A 77 18.42 5.26 8.67
N THR A 78 19.32 5.98 7.99
CA THR A 78 20.30 5.40 7.08
C THR A 78 21.15 4.36 7.81
N GLN A 79 21.38 3.25 7.13
CA GLN A 79 22.20 2.15 7.59
C GLN A 79 23.59 2.23 6.96
N HIS A 80 24.60 2.36 7.82
CA HIS A 80 26.00 2.49 7.41
C HIS A 80 26.80 1.23 7.76
N HIS A 81 27.59 0.70 6.83
CA HIS A 81 28.40 -0.50 7.06
C HIS A 81 29.69 -0.26 7.86
N ARG A 82 29.88 0.98 8.34
CA ARG A 82 31.06 1.42 9.09
C ARG A 82 30.89 1.34 10.62
N HIS A 83 29.77 0.84 11.11
CA HIS A 83 29.56 0.67 12.55
C HIS A 83 30.40 -0.48 13.13
N ASP A 84 30.86 -0.28 14.37
CA ASP A 84 31.47 -1.30 15.23
C ASP A 84 30.55 -1.48 16.46
N PRO A 85 29.92 -2.66 16.67
CA PRO A 85 30.08 -3.89 15.89
C PRO A 85 29.46 -3.82 14.48
N PRO A 86 29.89 -4.69 13.55
CA PRO A 86 29.29 -4.80 12.22
C PRO A 86 27.79 -5.09 12.30
N LEU A 87 27.06 -4.57 11.32
CA LEU A 87 25.61 -4.78 11.20
C LEU A 87 25.30 -6.27 11.01
N ALA A 88 24.30 -6.76 11.74
CA ALA A 88 23.78 -8.12 11.55
C ALA A 88 23.08 -8.24 10.19
N CYS A 89 23.13 -9.44 9.59
CA CYS A 89 22.44 -9.71 8.33
C CYS A 89 20.92 -9.80 8.50
N ARG A 90 20.44 -10.32 9.63
CA ARG A 90 19.03 -10.43 9.95
C ARG A 90 18.55 -9.30 10.86
N GLU A 91 17.31 -8.86 10.66
CA GLU A 91 16.69 -7.86 11.53
C GLU A 91 16.33 -8.50 12.87
N SER A 92 16.82 -7.90 13.97
CA SER A 92 16.51 -8.39 15.31
C SER A 92 15.11 -7.96 15.77
N GLN A 93 14.59 -8.61 16.82
CA GLN A 93 13.31 -8.21 17.40
C GLN A 93 13.29 -6.75 17.85
N GLU A 94 14.40 -6.26 18.40
CA GLU A 94 14.57 -4.87 18.83
C GLU A 94 14.54 -3.91 17.63
N GLU A 95 15.17 -4.26 16.52
CA GLU A 95 15.16 -3.46 15.29
C GLU A 95 13.76 -3.38 14.70
N LEU A 96 13.02 -4.50 14.66
CA LEU A 96 11.63 -4.52 14.21
C LEU A 96 10.75 -3.61 15.08
N LEU A 97 10.90 -3.70 16.40
CA LEU A 97 10.18 -2.83 17.33
C LEU A 97 10.55 -1.35 17.17
N GLU A 98 11.80 -1.05 16.83
CA GLU A 98 12.25 0.32 16.58
C GLU A 98 11.72 0.86 15.24
N LYS A 99 11.62 0.03 14.20
CA LYS A 99 10.95 0.39 12.94
C LYS A 99 9.48 0.73 13.20
N ASP A 100 8.77 -0.08 13.96
CA ASP A 100 7.36 0.17 14.32
C ASP A 100 7.20 1.49 15.09
N LYS A 101 8.07 1.75 16.07
CA LYS A 101 8.07 3.02 16.83
C LYS A 101 8.37 4.21 15.93
N SER A 102 9.40 4.11 15.08
CA SER A 102 9.81 5.18 14.18
C SER A 102 8.71 5.51 13.18
N PHE A 103 8.10 4.49 12.56
CA PHE A 103 6.97 4.66 11.66
C PHE A 103 5.77 5.29 12.39
N THR A 104 5.44 4.81 13.58
CA THR A 104 4.36 5.37 14.40
C THR A 104 4.59 6.86 14.71
N ARG A 105 5.81 7.22 15.13
CA ARG A 105 6.19 8.61 15.41
C ARG A 105 6.01 9.50 14.18
N GLN A 106 6.42 9.03 13.01
CA GLN A 106 6.30 9.77 11.75
C GLN A 106 4.84 9.97 11.33
N ILE A 107 4.00 8.95 11.50
CA ILE A 107 2.55 9.08 11.27
C ILE A 107 1.92 10.04 12.29
N GLN A 108 2.27 9.96 13.58
CA GLN A 108 1.81 10.90 14.61
C GLN A 108 2.20 12.34 14.27
N PHE A 109 3.42 12.55 13.80
CA PHE A 109 3.91 13.85 13.33
C PHE A 109 3.07 14.38 12.16
N LEU A 110 2.84 13.56 11.13
CA LEU A 110 2.00 13.92 9.98
C LEU A 110 0.61 14.34 10.45
N PHE A 111 -0.05 13.50 11.23
CA PHE A 111 -1.41 13.74 11.71
C PHE A 111 -1.51 14.99 12.58
N THR A 112 -0.54 15.22 13.47
CA THR A 112 -0.48 16.43 14.31
C THR A 112 -0.29 17.69 13.46
N THR A 113 0.54 17.60 12.42
CA THR A 113 0.78 18.71 11.48
C THR A 113 -0.48 19.04 10.69
N LEU A 114 -1.15 18.03 10.12
CA LEU A 114 -2.41 18.21 9.40
C LEU A 114 -3.48 18.79 10.32
N ARG A 115 -3.59 18.28 11.55
CA ARG A 115 -4.55 18.74 12.55
C ARG A 115 -4.33 20.21 12.91
N THR A 116 -3.08 20.61 13.09
CA THR A 116 -2.70 22.01 13.39
C THR A 116 -3.17 22.95 12.30
N VAL A 117 -3.04 22.56 11.02
CA VAL A 117 -3.54 23.34 9.89
C VAL A 117 -5.06 23.46 9.91
N GLU A 118 -5.77 22.37 10.20
CA GLU A 118 -7.23 22.38 10.29
C GLU A 118 -7.74 23.27 11.43
N ASP A 119 -7.14 23.18 12.60
CA ASP A 119 -7.54 23.96 13.77
C ASP A 119 -7.29 25.46 13.52
N GLN A 120 -6.16 25.84 12.91
CA GLN A 120 -5.86 27.23 12.58
C GLN A 120 -6.69 27.79 11.40
N ALA A 121 -7.07 26.94 10.44
CA ALA A 121 -7.89 27.34 9.30
C ALA A 121 -9.39 27.43 9.66
N SER A 122 -9.87 26.61 10.60
CA SER A 122 -11.28 26.59 11.03
C SER A 122 -11.76 27.94 11.58
N ASP A 123 -10.87 28.71 12.20
CA ASP A 123 -11.13 30.07 12.65
C ASP A 123 -11.37 31.08 11.50
N ARG A 124 -11.09 30.69 10.24
CA ARG A 124 -11.00 31.59 9.09
C ARG A 124 -11.75 31.13 7.82
N HIS A 125 -12.63 30.11 7.89
CA HIS A 125 -13.54 29.55 6.85
C HIS A 125 -13.09 28.22 6.19
N THR A 126 -14.12 27.42 5.82
CA THR A 126 -14.20 26.16 5.01
C THR A 126 -13.09 25.11 5.17
N PRO A 127 -13.43 23.85 5.51
CA PRO A 127 -12.45 22.77 5.62
C PRO A 127 -11.75 22.53 4.28
N GLY A 128 -10.49 22.10 4.36
CA GLY A 128 -9.74 21.67 3.19
C GLY A 128 -10.40 20.48 2.50
N ARG A 129 -10.04 20.25 1.24
CA ARG A 129 -10.47 19.07 0.49
C ARG A 129 -9.31 18.59 -0.37
N TYR A 130 -8.54 17.65 0.15
CA TYR A 130 -7.37 17.12 -0.53
C TYR A 130 -7.24 15.59 -0.40
N ARG A 131 -6.41 15.03 -1.29
CA ARG A 131 -5.92 13.66 -1.23
C ARG A 131 -4.66 13.60 -0.36
N LEU A 132 -4.58 12.63 0.52
CA LEU A 132 -3.38 12.26 1.24
C LEU A 132 -2.80 10.98 0.63
N THR A 133 -1.55 11.03 0.18
CA THR A 133 -0.80 9.88 -0.30
C THR A 133 0.32 9.58 0.68
N ILE A 134 0.32 8.37 1.24
CA ILE A 134 1.36 7.88 2.16
C ILE A 134 2.11 6.77 1.44
N TYR A 135 3.42 6.94 1.32
CA TYR A 135 4.28 5.93 0.72
C TYR A 135 4.73 4.90 1.77
N SER A 136 5.05 3.69 1.32
CA SER A 136 5.72 2.70 2.17
C SER A 136 7.06 3.26 2.69
N PRO A 137 7.43 2.96 3.94
CA PRO A 137 8.66 3.47 4.54
C PRO A 137 9.89 2.94 3.81
N ILE A 138 10.89 3.80 3.61
CA ILE A 138 12.17 3.41 2.99
C ILE A 138 13.33 3.52 3.97
N ARG A 139 14.40 2.77 3.70
CA ARG A 139 15.70 2.90 4.36
C ARG A 139 16.77 3.06 3.30
N LEU A 140 17.73 3.96 3.53
CA LEU A 140 18.95 4.03 2.74
C LEU A 140 19.97 3.06 3.33
N VAL A 141 20.52 2.16 2.52
CA VAL A 141 21.58 1.22 2.90
C VAL A 141 22.83 1.54 2.09
N GLU A 142 23.96 1.73 2.76
CA GLU A 142 25.22 2.12 2.13
C GLU A 142 25.70 1.04 1.12
N ASP A 143 26.05 1.45 -0.10
CA ASP A 143 26.52 0.56 -1.16
C ASP A 143 28.03 0.32 -1.02
N GLU A 144 28.43 -0.40 0.03
CA GLU A 144 29.80 -0.91 0.18
C GLU A 144 29.84 -2.39 -0.23
N ILE A 145 30.19 -2.66 -1.50
CA ILE A 145 30.23 -3.98 -2.16
C ILE A 145 30.82 -5.12 -1.29
N GLN A 146 31.78 -4.82 -0.41
CA GLN A 146 32.43 -5.83 0.43
C GLN A 146 31.72 -6.14 1.75
N ARG A 147 30.77 -5.30 2.18
CA ARG A 147 30.08 -5.37 3.48
C ARG A 147 28.55 -5.39 3.37
N TYR A 148 28.06 -5.32 2.15
CA TYR A 148 26.65 -5.40 1.83
C TYR A 148 26.10 -6.80 2.11
N CYS A 149 24.98 -6.90 2.81
CA CYS A 149 24.29 -8.17 3.06
C CYS A 149 22.96 -8.17 2.30
N LEU A 150 22.78 -9.11 1.36
CA LEU A 150 21.59 -9.19 0.50
C LEU A 150 20.29 -9.40 1.29
N HIS A 151 20.35 -9.93 2.51
CA HIS A 151 19.16 -10.05 3.38
C HIS A 151 18.49 -8.70 3.64
N HIS A 152 19.24 -7.59 3.57
CA HIS A 152 18.68 -6.25 3.76
C HIS A 152 17.84 -5.77 2.57
N ASP A 153 17.97 -6.37 1.39
CA ASP A 153 17.09 -6.08 0.24
C ASP A 153 15.76 -6.81 0.32
N TYR A 154 15.79 -8.03 0.86
CA TYR A 154 14.65 -8.96 0.86
C TYR A 154 13.97 -9.04 2.22
N VAL A 155 13.72 -7.88 2.83
CA VAL A 155 13.06 -7.78 4.14
C VAL A 155 11.62 -8.28 4.03
N SER A 156 11.29 -9.27 4.85
CA SER A 156 9.95 -9.88 4.89
C SER A 156 9.14 -9.50 6.13
N TRP A 157 9.75 -8.91 7.15
CA TRP A 157 8.96 -8.39 8.27
C TRP A 157 8.15 -7.17 7.85
N ARG A 158 6.93 -7.09 8.37
CA ARG A 158 6.00 -5.99 8.08
C ARG A 158 6.09 -4.94 9.18
N VAL A 159 6.02 -3.67 8.79
CA VAL A 159 6.03 -2.53 9.71
C VAL A 159 4.60 -2.25 10.17
N HIS A 160 4.42 -2.10 11.49
CA HIS A 160 3.14 -1.89 12.13
C HIS A 160 2.97 -0.44 12.61
N LEU A 161 1.73 0.03 12.59
CA LEU A 161 1.32 1.26 13.24
C LEU A 161 0.86 0.95 14.67
N ARG A 162 1.54 1.55 15.66
CA ARG A 162 1.21 1.36 17.07
C ARG A 162 0.20 2.41 17.53
N ASN A 163 -0.74 2.00 18.39
CA ASN A 163 -1.75 2.85 19.01
C ASN A 163 -2.50 3.79 18.02
N PRO A 164 -3.09 3.26 16.94
CA PRO A 164 -3.75 4.08 15.91
C PRO A 164 -4.92 4.93 16.46
N SER A 165 -5.52 4.54 17.57
CA SER A 165 -6.58 5.27 18.26
C SER A 165 -6.15 6.62 18.83
N GLU A 166 -4.84 6.82 19.08
CA GLU A 166 -4.28 8.07 19.60
C GLU A 166 -4.12 9.15 18.52
N LEU A 167 -4.15 8.78 17.23
CA LEU A 167 -4.00 9.72 16.13
C LEU A 167 -5.19 10.69 16.10
N PRO A 168 -5.03 12.01 15.89
CA PRO A 168 -6.17 12.92 15.74
C PRO A 168 -7.04 12.58 14.53
N GLN A 169 -8.32 12.98 14.55
CA GLN A 169 -9.16 12.91 13.36
C GLN A 169 -8.89 14.09 12.44
N ILE A 170 -8.79 13.83 11.13
CA ILE A 170 -8.48 14.82 10.09
C ILE A 170 -9.67 14.94 9.13
N VAL A 171 -10.35 16.09 9.15
CA VAL A 171 -11.62 16.29 8.42
C VAL A 171 -11.45 16.70 6.95
N SER A 172 -10.28 17.20 6.58
CA SER A 172 -9.99 17.77 5.26
C SER A 172 -9.53 16.74 4.25
N VAL A 173 -9.12 15.56 4.73
CA VAL A 173 -8.73 14.43 3.90
C VAL A 173 -10.01 13.73 3.42
N GLN A 174 -10.21 13.75 2.10
CA GLN A 174 -11.34 13.06 1.47
C GLN A 174 -10.93 11.87 0.62
N SER A 175 -9.63 11.75 0.35
CA SER A 175 -9.08 10.65 -0.41
C SER A 175 -7.79 10.26 0.29
N VAL A 176 -7.65 8.99 0.65
CA VAL A 176 -6.38 8.45 1.15
C VAL A 176 -5.88 7.39 0.19
N GLU A 177 -4.58 7.36 -0.05
CA GLU A 177 -3.93 6.37 -0.88
C GLU A 177 -2.63 5.91 -0.23
N ILE A 178 -2.48 4.60 -0.02
CA ILE A 178 -1.19 4.00 0.38
C ILE A 178 -0.55 3.38 -0.85
N ARG A 179 0.73 3.68 -1.09
CA ARG A 179 1.44 3.24 -2.30
C ARG A 179 2.83 2.73 -1.95
N ASN A 180 3.26 1.72 -2.67
CA ASN A 180 4.70 1.46 -2.79
C ASN A 180 5.37 2.62 -3.53
N ASN A 181 6.67 2.75 -3.29
CA ASN A 181 7.50 3.77 -3.92
C ASN A 181 7.82 3.39 -5.37
N ASN A 182 7.88 4.37 -6.27
CA ASN A 182 8.48 4.19 -7.59
C ASN A 182 9.83 4.90 -7.65
N GLU A 183 10.73 4.43 -8.51
CA GLU A 183 12.05 5.05 -8.72
C GLU A 183 11.99 6.56 -8.99
N HIS A 184 10.89 7.05 -9.58
CA HIS A 184 10.66 8.46 -9.91
C HIS A 184 10.17 9.33 -8.75
N ASP A 185 9.73 8.73 -7.63
CA ASP A 185 9.16 9.46 -6.50
C ASP A 185 10.24 10.04 -5.55
N PHE A 186 11.52 9.73 -5.80
CA PHE A 186 12.63 10.12 -4.94
C PHE A 186 13.45 11.29 -5.51
N PRO A 187 13.87 12.25 -4.68
CA PRO A 187 14.88 13.21 -5.09
C PRO A 187 16.24 12.49 -5.27
N PRO A 188 16.88 12.55 -6.46
CA PRO A 188 18.12 11.85 -6.77
C PRO A 188 19.35 12.33 -5.96
N LYS A 189 19.17 13.28 -5.04
CA LYS A 189 20.26 13.98 -4.35
C LYS A 189 20.89 13.20 -3.19
N HIS A 190 20.30 12.08 -2.76
CA HIS A 190 20.77 11.30 -1.59
C HIS A 190 21.23 9.87 -1.92
N ALA A 191 21.16 9.44 -3.19
CA ALA A 191 21.39 8.03 -3.57
C ALA A 191 22.81 7.71 -4.09
N ALA A 192 23.74 8.68 -4.09
CA ALA A 192 25.10 8.39 -4.52
C ALA A 192 25.81 7.51 -3.47
N GLY A 193 25.97 6.22 -3.76
CA GLY A 193 26.56 5.24 -2.84
C GLY A 193 25.57 4.66 -1.82
N PHE A 194 24.26 4.72 -2.08
CA PHE A 194 23.23 4.09 -1.25
C PHE A 194 22.18 3.40 -2.12
N HIS A 195 21.74 2.22 -1.68
CA HIS A 195 20.56 1.52 -2.19
C HIS A 195 19.33 1.87 -1.36
N ILE A 196 18.16 1.92 -2.00
CA ILE A 196 16.89 2.21 -1.34
C ILE A 196 16.18 0.89 -1.08
N VAL A 197 16.01 0.56 0.19
CA VAL A 197 15.25 -0.62 0.63
C VAL A 197 13.87 -0.16 1.07
N GLU A 198 12.83 -0.67 0.40
CA GLU A 198 11.45 -0.47 0.80
C GLU A 198 11.04 -1.47 1.88
N SER A 199 10.46 -0.97 2.97
CA SER A 199 9.88 -1.81 4.01
C SER A 199 8.39 -2.00 3.77
N LYS A 200 7.95 -3.25 3.87
CA LYS A 200 6.56 -3.65 3.65
C LYS A 200 5.71 -3.22 4.84
N LEU A 201 4.51 -2.71 4.58
CA LEU A 201 3.56 -2.34 5.62
C LEU A 201 2.65 -3.52 5.96
N ASP A 202 2.28 -3.64 7.23
CA ASP A 202 1.19 -4.52 7.60
C ASP A 202 -0.14 -4.02 6.99
N LEU A 203 -0.96 -4.94 6.47
CA LEU A 203 -2.18 -4.57 5.77
C LEU A 203 -3.18 -3.86 6.69
N ARG A 204 -3.14 -4.13 8.00
CA ARG A 204 -3.95 -3.47 9.02
C ARG A 204 -3.77 -1.95 9.03
N VAL A 205 -2.56 -1.45 8.72
CA VAL A 205 -2.25 -0.01 8.74
C VAL A 205 -3.25 0.77 7.89
N MET A 206 -3.69 0.20 6.76
CA MET A 206 -4.68 0.86 5.91
C MET A 206 -6.03 1.04 6.57
N VAL A 207 -6.51 0.02 7.29
CA VAL A 207 -7.78 0.07 8.03
C VAL A 207 -7.66 1.10 9.14
N ASP A 208 -6.60 1.01 9.94
CA ASP A 208 -6.34 1.88 11.07
C ASP A 208 -6.32 3.36 10.64
N LEU A 209 -5.65 3.70 9.54
CA LEU A 209 -5.63 5.06 9.02
C LEU A 209 -7.00 5.51 8.48
N ALA A 210 -7.71 4.65 7.75
CA ALA A 210 -9.02 5.00 7.17
C ALA A 210 -10.03 5.46 8.23
N THR A 211 -9.99 4.87 9.44
CA THR A 211 -10.86 5.25 10.57
C THR A 211 -10.63 6.67 11.10
N ARG A 212 -9.48 7.29 10.78
CA ARG A 212 -9.12 8.63 11.28
C ARG A 212 -9.55 9.76 10.34
N PHE A 213 -10.21 9.44 9.23
CA PHE A 213 -10.65 10.40 8.21
C PHE A 213 -12.18 10.46 8.09
N PRO A 214 -12.91 11.19 8.95
CA PRO A 214 -14.39 11.16 8.99
C PRO A 214 -15.08 11.56 7.67
N ASN A 215 -14.40 12.29 6.79
CA ASN A 215 -14.92 12.72 5.49
C ASN A 215 -14.33 11.95 4.31
N LEU A 216 -13.77 10.76 4.54
CA LEU A 216 -13.16 9.94 3.50
C LEU A 216 -14.20 9.50 2.47
N GLU A 217 -14.05 9.93 1.21
CA GLU A 217 -14.91 9.54 0.10
C GLU A 217 -14.26 8.46 -0.79
N PHE A 218 -12.93 8.43 -0.82
CA PHE A 218 -12.13 7.49 -1.62
C PHE A 218 -11.02 6.85 -0.78
N TRP A 219 -10.84 5.54 -0.94
CA TRP A 219 -9.72 4.79 -0.38
C TRP A 219 -8.96 4.03 -1.46
N GLY A 220 -7.68 4.36 -1.62
CA GLY A 220 -6.77 3.69 -2.53
C GLY A 220 -5.69 2.89 -1.80
N CYS A 221 -5.28 1.79 -2.40
CA CYS A 221 -4.10 1.02 -2.03
C CYS A 221 -3.41 0.51 -3.30
N GLN A 222 -2.09 0.62 -3.35
CA GLN A 222 -1.23 0.08 -4.39
C GLN A 222 0.04 -0.49 -3.74
N VAL A 223 -0.09 -1.69 -3.18
CA VAL A 223 0.98 -2.39 -2.48
C VAL A 223 1.06 -3.83 -2.98
N GLY A 224 2.06 -4.57 -2.49
CA GLY A 224 2.08 -6.03 -2.60
C GLY A 224 3.06 -6.61 -3.61
N ALA A 225 3.63 -5.86 -4.57
CA ALA A 225 4.60 -6.39 -5.53
C ALA A 225 5.76 -7.13 -4.86
N SER A 226 6.28 -6.53 -3.80
CA SER A 226 7.44 -7.04 -3.07
C SER A 226 7.14 -8.31 -2.27
N GLU A 227 5.89 -8.72 -2.19
CA GLU A 227 5.48 -9.98 -1.58
C GLU A 227 5.60 -11.17 -2.54
N TRP A 228 5.92 -10.96 -3.82
CA TRP A 228 5.90 -12.03 -4.83
C TRP A 228 7.23 -12.17 -5.56
N TYR A 229 8.33 -11.73 -4.94
CA TYR A 229 9.66 -12.07 -5.42
C TYR A 229 9.90 -13.57 -5.16
N GLU A 230 9.87 -14.36 -6.22
CA GLU A 230 10.40 -15.72 -6.23
C GLU A 230 11.47 -15.80 -7.30
N THR A 231 12.67 -16.24 -6.92
CA THR A 231 13.71 -16.52 -7.91
C THR A 231 13.43 -17.81 -8.68
N TYR A 232 13.77 -17.77 -9.97
CA TYR A 232 13.82 -18.96 -10.84
C TYR A 232 15.15 -19.70 -10.75
N ALA A 233 16.15 -19.10 -10.10
CA ALA A 233 17.42 -19.75 -9.82
C ALA A 233 17.16 -21.01 -8.97
N GLU A 234 17.76 -22.12 -9.37
CA GLU A 234 17.78 -23.34 -8.55
C GLU A 234 19.00 -23.36 -7.63
N GLU A 235 19.96 -22.48 -7.87
CA GLU A 235 21.15 -22.29 -7.04
C GLU A 235 20.75 -21.83 -5.63
N GLU A 236 21.21 -22.58 -4.62
CA GLU A 236 20.88 -22.36 -3.21
C GLU A 236 21.20 -20.94 -2.69
N PRO A 237 22.33 -20.27 -3.06
CA PRO A 237 22.58 -18.92 -2.60
C PRO A 237 21.45 -17.96 -3.00
N VAL A 238 20.98 -18.01 -4.24
CA VAL A 238 19.93 -17.08 -4.72
C VAL A 238 18.59 -17.37 -4.04
N ARG A 239 18.24 -18.66 -3.90
CA ARG A 239 17.00 -19.08 -3.22
C ARG A 239 16.94 -18.65 -1.76
N HIS A 240 18.09 -18.51 -1.12
CA HIS A 240 18.21 -18.08 0.28
C HIS A 240 17.89 -16.59 0.49
N TYR A 241 18.18 -15.73 -0.48
CA TYR A 241 17.93 -14.29 -0.38
C TYR A 241 16.65 -13.86 -1.08
N GLU A 242 16.45 -14.30 -2.33
CA GLU A 242 15.41 -13.78 -3.23
C GLU A 242 14.03 -14.42 -3.03
N HIS A 243 13.52 -14.38 -1.80
CA HIS A 243 12.16 -14.79 -1.49
C HIS A 243 11.51 -13.95 -0.38
N ASP A 244 10.19 -13.78 -0.46
CA ASP A 244 9.40 -13.26 0.67
C ASP A 244 8.91 -14.43 1.53
N TRP A 245 9.00 -14.28 2.85
CA TRP A 245 8.58 -15.32 3.79
C TRP A 245 7.07 -15.35 3.96
N GLU A 246 6.49 -16.55 4.01
CA GLU A 246 5.05 -16.77 3.97
C GLU A 246 4.37 -16.43 5.30
N GLY A 247 5.06 -16.63 6.43
CA GLY A 247 4.57 -16.34 7.78
C GLY A 247 4.08 -14.91 7.94
N PRO A 248 4.95 -13.89 7.79
CA PRO A 248 4.57 -12.48 7.87
C PRO A 248 3.45 -12.09 6.91
N ARG A 249 3.41 -12.67 5.70
CA ARG A 249 2.36 -12.41 4.72
C ARG A 249 1.00 -12.95 5.19
N ARG A 250 0.96 -14.13 5.83
CA ARG A 250 -0.27 -14.69 6.41
C ARG A 250 -0.75 -13.82 7.54
N ASP A 251 0.15 -13.45 8.43
CA ASP A 251 -0.18 -12.67 9.62
C ASP A 251 -0.78 -11.31 9.24
N ALA A 252 -0.24 -10.64 8.22
CA ALA A 252 -0.79 -9.39 7.71
C ALA A 252 -2.24 -9.51 7.18
N ARG A 253 -2.58 -10.63 6.52
CA ARG A 253 -3.96 -10.92 6.07
C ARG A 253 -4.90 -11.14 7.25
N VAL A 254 -4.43 -11.85 8.28
CA VAL A 254 -5.19 -12.13 9.49
C VAL A 254 -5.41 -10.85 10.29
N ASP A 255 -4.38 -10.02 10.44
CA ASP A 255 -4.45 -8.77 11.18
C ASP A 255 -5.29 -7.72 10.47
N PHE A 256 -5.30 -7.69 9.14
CA PHE A 256 -6.28 -6.92 8.37
C PHE A 256 -7.71 -7.32 8.73
N ALA A 257 -8.01 -8.63 8.73
CA ALA A 257 -9.36 -9.11 9.02
C ALA A 257 -9.79 -8.77 10.46
N ARG A 258 -8.89 -8.94 11.43
CA ARG A 258 -9.12 -8.54 12.83
C ARG A 258 -9.36 -7.04 12.98
N ALA A 259 -8.61 -6.22 12.24
CA ALA A 259 -8.77 -4.77 12.28
C ALA A 259 -10.12 -4.32 11.71
N VAL A 260 -10.56 -4.93 10.59
CA VAL A 260 -11.89 -4.67 10.04
C VAL A 260 -12.98 -5.02 11.05
N GLU A 261 -12.90 -6.19 11.69
CA GLU A 261 -13.87 -6.60 12.71
C GLU A 261 -13.90 -5.64 13.90
N ALA A 262 -12.74 -5.18 14.37
CA ALA A 262 -12.64 -4.27 15.51
C ALA A 262 -13.10 -2.84 15.21
N CYS A 263 -13.01 -2.39 13.96
CA CYS A 263 -13.16 -0.98 13.59
C CYS A 263 -14.25 -0.69 12.56
N ILE A 264 -15.09 -1.66 12.19
CA ILE A 264 -16.11 -1.49 11.15
C ILE A 264 -17.05 -0.30 11.39
N ASP A 265 -17.44 -0.05 12.64
CA ASP A 265 -18.32 1.06 13.02
C ASP A 265 -17.64 2.44 12.94
N GLN A 266 -16.31 2.47 12.83
CA GLN A 266 -15.51 3.68 12.69
C GLN A 266 -15.19 4.00 11.23
N ILE A 267 -15.50 3.10 10.31
CA ILE A 267 -15.29 3.35 8.88
C ILE A 267 -16.27 4.46 8.42
N PRO A 268 -15.77 5.52 7.77
CA PRO A 268 -16.58 6.67 7.41
C PRO A 268 -17.77 6.30 6.53
N ILE A 269 -18.98 6.71 6.94
CA ILE A 269 -20.19 6.57 6.14
C ILE A 269 -20.15 7.37 4.84
N SER A 270 -19.19 8.29 4.69
CA SER A 270 -18.92 9.09 3.50
C SER A 270 -18.15 8.31 2.43
N LEU A 271 -17.57 7.15 2.77
CA LEU A 271 -16.79 6.34 1.85
C LEU A 271 -17.70 5.76 0.76
N ARG A 272 -17.37 6.05 -0.50
CA ARG A 272 -18.17 5.63 -1.67
C ARG A 272 -17.35 4.87 -2.70
N ARG A 273 -16.03 5.03 -2.70
CA ARG A 273 -15.17 4.46 -3.74
C ARG A 273 -13.94 3.83 -3.11
N ALA A 274 -13.55 2.66 -3.59
CA ALA A 274 -12.27 2.07 -3.24
C ALA A 274 -11.57 1.49 -4.48
N SER A 275 -10.25 1.64 -4.51
CA SER A 275 -9.35 0.99 -5.46
C SER A 275 -8.25 0.31 -4.67
N LEU A 276 -8.43 -0.98 -4.38
CA LEU A 276 -7.56 -1.76 -3.51
C LEU A 276 -6.74 -2.73 -4.37
N ASP A 277 -5.50 -2.36 -4.67
CA ASP A 277 -4.56 -3.18 -5.42
C ASP A 277 -3.47 -3.70 -4.48
N PHE A 278 -3.67 -4.93 -4.01
CA PHE A 278 -2.72 -5.68 -3.18
C PHE A 278 -1.73 -6.50 -4.02
N LEU A 279 -1.74 -6.31 -5.34
CA LEU A 279 -0.91 -7.02 -6.32
C LEU A 279 -0.11 -6.02 -7.19
N SER A 280 0.09 -4.80 -6.70
CA SER A 280 0.77 -3.72 -7.45
C SER A 280 2.26 -3.75 -7.15
N SER A 281 3.19 -3.87 -8.10
CA SER A 281 3.18 -4.09 -9.57
C SER A 281 2.82 -5.51 -10.01
N ILE A 282 1.88 -5.64 -10.96
CA ILE A 282 1.36 -6.93 -11.43
C ILE A 282 2.43 -7.82 -12.10
N GLU A 283 3.44 -7.21 -12.72
CA GLU A 283 4.50 -7.94 -13.44
C GLU A 283 5.29 -8.85 -12.49
N ASN A 284 5.64 -8.33 -11.31
CA ASN A 284 6.34 -9.10 -10.29
C ASN A 284 5.45 -10.22 -9.75
N VAL A 285 4.17 -9.92 -9.54
CA VAL A 285 3.20 -10.85 -8.95
C VAL A 285 2.93 -12.06 -9.83
N ILE A 286 2.85 -11.90 -11.15
CA ILE A 286 2.64 -13.02 -12.08
C ILE A 286 3.95 -13.74 -12.43
N SER A 287 5.09 -13.18 -12.07
CA SER A 287 6.42 -13.74 -12.30
C SER A 287 6.88 -14.61 -11.13
N ILE A 288 6.00 -15.49 -10.64
CA ILE A 288 6.32 -16.52 -9.64
C ILE A 288 6.64 -17.87 -10.29
N HIS A 289 7.14 -18.83 -9.52
CA HIS A 289 7.41 -20.16 -10.02
C HIS A 289 6.15 -21.04 -9.94
N HIS A 290 5.39 -21.14 -11.04
CA HIS A 290 4.10 -21.85 -11.01
C HIS A 290 4.23 -23.36 -10.74
N GLY A 291 5.40 -23.96 -10.89
CA GLY A 291 5.65 -25.36 -10.50
C GLY A 291 5.72 -25.60 -8.98
N LYS A 292 5.95 -24.57 -8.15
CA LYS A 292 6.13 -24.71 -6.71
C LYS A 292 4.78 -24.80 -6.00
N GLN A 293 4.77 -25.50 -4.85
CA GLN A 293 3.64 -25.43 -3.93
C GLN A 293 3.55 -24.01 -3.35
N GLN A 294 2.34 -23.57 -3.05
CA GLN A 294 2.08 -22.24 -2.52
C GLN A 294 1.58 -22.34 -1.07
N PRO A 295 1.81 -21.33 -0.22
CA PRO A 295 1.43 -21.40 1.18
C PRO A 295 -0.09 -21.39 1.36
N ASN A 296 -0.55 -22.12 2.38
CA ASN A 296 -1.90 -21.99 2.89
C ASN A 296 -1.99 -20.81 3.87
N MET A 297 -2.50 -19.69 3.36
CA MET A 297 -2.68 -18.43 4.08
C MET A 297 -3.97 -18.40 4.93
N VAL A 298 -4.76 -19.48 4.90
CA VAL A 298 -6.05 -19.58 5.58
C VAL A 298 -5.95 -20.35 6.89
N TYR A 299 -5.19 -21.44 6.91
CA TYR A 299 -5.03 -22.27 8.10
C TYR A 299 -4.41 -21.45 9.26
N PRO A 300 -4.92 -21.57 10.51
CA PRO A 300 -5.88 -22.57 11.01
C PRO A 300 -7.36 -22.18 10.90
N ALA A 301 -7.70 -21.05 10.27
CA ALA A 301 -9.09 -20.67 10.07
C ALA A 301 -9.81 -21.64 9.11
N PRO A 302 -11.15 -21.81 9.25
CA PRO A 302 -11.92 -22.68 8.37
C PRO A 302 -12.14 -22.08 6.97
N SER A 303 -11.94 -20.77 6.80
CA SER A 303 -12.21 -20.00 5.57
C SER A 303 -11.36 -18.75 5.51
N ASP A 304 -11.18 -18.16 4.32
CA ASP A 304 -10.38 -16.95 4.14
C ASP A 304 -11.05 -15.71 4.79
N LEU A 305 -10.52 -15.31 5.95
CA LEU A 305 -10.99 -14.16 6.71
C LEU A 305 -10.69 -12.85 6.00
N PHE A 306 -9.61 -12.79 5.21
CA PHE A 306 -9.26 -11.61 4.43
C PHE A 306 -10.31 -11.32 3.36
N SER A 307 -10.68 -12.30 2.53
CA SER A 307 -11.77 -12.13 1.54
C SER A 307 -13.10 -11.75 2.20
N SER A 308 -13.44 -12.41 3.32
CA SER A 308 -14.70 -12.13 4.03
C SER A 308 -14.74 -10.72 4.64
N SER A 309 -13.63 -10.25 5.20
CA SER A 309 -13.52 -8.92 5.80
C SER A 309 -13.51 -7.82 4.74
N LEU A 310 -12.87 -8.02 3.58
CA LEU A 310 -12.96 -7.10 2.44
C LEU A 310 -14.42 -6.88 2.02
N ARG A 311 -15.22 -7.95 1.94
CA ARG A 311 -16.66 -7.85 1.65
C ARG A 311 -17.39 -6.98 2.67
N ILE A 312 -17.14 -7.19 3.97
CA ILE A 312 -17.79 -6.43 5.05
C ILE A 312 -17.41 -4.94 4.96
N LEU A 313 -16.11 -4.67 4.83
CA LEU A 313 -15.53 -3.34 4.76
C LEU A 313 -16.07 -2.52 3.57
N THR A 314 -16.27 -3.18 2.43
CA THR A 314 -16.66 -2.54 1.17
C THR A 314 -18.17 -2.51 0.92
N ARG A 315 -18.98 -2.97 1.88
CA ARG A 315 -20.44 -3.12 1.75
C ARG A 315 -21.17 -1.87 1.24
N ASN A 316 -20.77 -0.69 1.70
CA ASN A 316 -21.47 0.58 1.42
C ASN A 316 -20.86 1.39 0.26
N LEU A 317 -19.94 0.80 -0.51
CA LEU A 317 -19.34 1.46 -1.66
C LEU A 317 -20.29 1.50 -2.86
N ARG A 318 -20.09 2.50 -3.72
CA ARG A 318 -20.68 2.61 -5.06
C ARG A 318 -19.73 2.12 -6.15
N LYS A 319 -18.42 2.24 -5.95
CA LYS A 319 -17.40 1.68 -6.85
C LYS A 319 -16.33 0.94 -6.07
N LEU A 320 -16.04 -0.29 -6.49
CA LEU A 320 -14.98 -1.12 -5.94
C LEU A 320 -14.14 -1.67 -7.11
N GLN A 321 -12.84 -1.36 -7.07
CA GLN A 321 -11.82 -2.02 -7.88
C GLN A 321 -10.91 -2.79 -6.92
N LEU A 322 -10.77 -4.10 -7.11
CA LEU A 322 -10.03 -4.98 -6.22
C LEU A 322 -9.06 -5.85 -7.01
N ARG A 323 -7.79 -5.87 -6.61
CA ARG A 323 -6.82 -6.86 -7.07
C ARG A 323 -6.17 -7.52 -5.87
N ALA A 324 -6.36 -8.83 -5.71
CA ALA A 324 -5.91 -9.54 -4.51
C ALA A 324 -5.86 -11.07 -4.70
N VAL A 325 -5.18 -11.74 -3.77
CA VAL A 325 -5.35 -13.19 -3.53
C VAL A 325 -6.64 -13.40 -2.74
N ILE A 326 -7.67 -13.92 -3.40
CA ILE A 326 -9.03 -14.07 -2.87
C ILE A 326 -9.66 -15.40 -3.27
N ASP A 327 -10.72 -15.76 -2.57
CA ASP A 327 -11.56 -16.91 -2.90
C ASP A 327 -13.05 -16.57 -2.89
N GLU A 328 -13.90 -17.59 -3.06
CA GLU A 328 -15.36 -17.47 -3.06
C GLU A 328 -15.94 -16.82 -1.81
N ASN A 329 -15.21 -16.82 -0.68
CA ASN A 329 -15.66 -16.17 0.54
C ASN A 329 -15.78 -14.65 0.38
N LEU A 330 -15.16 -14.05 -0.64
CA LEU A 330 -15.41 -12.65 -1.00
C LEU A 330 -16.88 -12.42 -1.41
N PHE A 331 -17.52 -13.41 -2.04
CA PHE A 331 -18.84 -13.26 -2.66
C PHE A 331 -19.98 -13.92 -1.88
N CYS A 332 -19.69 -14.94 -1.06
CA CYS A 332 -20.71 -15.76 -0.39
C CYS A 332 -21.07 -15.24 1.01
N PRO A 333 -22.14 -14.44 1.22
CA PRO A 333 -22.73 -14.34 2.53
C PRO A 333 -23.28 -15.74 2.87
N GLY A 334 -23.00 -16.27 4.07
CA GLY A 334 -23.54 -17.57 4.49
C GLY A 334 -25.09 -17.64 4.49
N ASP A 335 -25.77 -16.53 4.22
CA ASP A 335 -27.21 -16.41 3.99
C ASP A 335 -27.45 -15.84 2.58
N GLU A 336 -27.94 -16.67 1.65
CA GLU A 336 -28.16 -16.34 0.24
C GLU A 336 -29.20 -15.24 0.00
N ARG A 337 -29.93 -14.81 1.05
CA ARG A 337 -31.06 -13.88 0.92
C ARG A 337 -30.69 -12.39 0.98
N LEU A 338 -29.50 -12.04 1.44
CA LEU A 338 -29.06 -10.65 1.57
C LEU A 338 -27.87 -10.36 0.66
N SER A 339 -28.02 -9.39 -0.23
CA SER A 339 -26.89 -8.89 -1.03
C SER A 339 -25.80 -8.35 -0.11
N PRO A 340 -24.53 -8.79 -0.27
CA PRO A 340 -23.43 -8.23 0.48
C PRO A 340 -23.11 -6.78 0.08
N TRP A 341 -23.58 -6.32 -1.09
CA TRP A 341 -23.43 -4.96 -1.57
C TRP A 341 -24.77 -4.36 -2.00
N PRO A 342 -25.49 -3.65 -1.11
CA PRO A 342 -26.81 -3.10 -1.42
C PRO A 342 -26.78 -1.89 -2.37
N VAL A 343 -25.63 -1.21 -2.52
CA VAL A 343 -25.54 0.07 -3.25
C VAL A 343 -24.37 0.14 -4.24
N LEU A 344 -23.68 -0.97 -4.47
CA LEU A 344 -22.53 -1.01 -5.39
C LEU A 344 -23.01 -0.93 -6.84
N GLU A 345 -22.47 0.04 -7.58
CA GLU A 345 -22.81 0.35 -8.97
C GLU A 345 -21.76 -0.24 -9.93
N ILE A 346 -20.47 -0.17 -9.56
CA ILE A 346 -19.35 -0.67 -10.35
C ILE A 346 -18.53 -1.63 -9.49
N PHE A 347 -18.42 -2.88 -9.94
CA PHE A 347 -17.65 -3.92 -9.28
C PHE A 347 -16.62 -4.53 -10.22
N GLU A 348 -15.33 -4.32 -9.95
CA GLU A 348 -14.23 -4.85 -10.74
C GLU A 348 -13.30 -5.64 -9.83
N VAL A 349 -13.11 -6.92 -10.14
CA VAL A 349 -12.26 -7.83 -9.38
C VAL A 349 -11.22 -8.40 -10.33
N MET A 350 -9.97 -8.49 -9.88
CA MET A 350 -8.92 -9.29 -10.50
C MET A 350 -8.36 -10.17 -9.40
N PHE A 351 -8.45 -11.49 -9.59
CA PHE A 351 -7.92 -12.45 -8.63
C PHE A 351 -6.57 -12.97 -9.10
N HIS A 352 -5.69 -13.22 -8.13
CA HIS A 352 -4.42 -13.87 -8.39
C HIS A 352 -4.62 -15.34 -8.84
N PRO A 353 -3.77 -15.93 -9.71
CA PRO A 353 -3.88 -17.33 -10.11
C PRO A 353 -3.78 -18.35 -8.95
N VAL A 354 -3.21 -17.94 -7.81
CA VAL A 354 -3.14 -18.73 -6.57
C VAL A 354 -4.33 -18.40 -5.67
N ARG A 355 -4.92 -19.43 -5.06
CA ARG A 355 -5.96 -19.32 -4.03
C ARG A 355 -5.34 -19.03 -2.66
N PRO A 356 -6.06 -18.36 -1.73
CA PRO A 356 -5.60 -18.15 -0.36
C PRO A 356 -5.15 -19.42 0.36
N ASN A 357 -5.73 -20.58 0.05
CA ASN A 357 -5.35 -21.87 0.65
C ASN A 357 -4.17 -22.56 -0.05
N GLY A 358 -3.44 -21.87 -0.93
CA GLY A 358 -2.28 -22.36 -1.66
C GLY A 358 -2.58 -23.29 -2.85
N LYS A 359 -3.85 -23.54 -3.17
CA LYS A 359 -4.25 -24.22 -4.41
C LYS A 359 -4.17 -23.25 -5.59
N TRP A 360 -4.23 -23.77 -6.81
CA TRP A 360 -4.23 -22.96 -8.03
C TRP A 360 -5.63 -22.88 -8.65
N TYR A 361 -5.95 -21.76 -9.29
CA TYR A 361 -7.11 -21.65 -10.18
C TYR A 361 -6.84 -22.28 -11.55
N PHE A 362 -5.58 -22.30 -11.98
CA PHE A 362 -5.18 -22.83 -13.27
C PHE A 362 -4.17 -23.97 -13.07
N GLN A 363 -4.20 -24.95 -13.95
CA GLN A 363 -3.24 -26.05 -14.03
C GLN A 363 -2.35 -25.90 -15.28
N GLY A 364 -1.24 -26.62 -15.31
CA GLY A 364 -0.39 -26.65 -16.50
C GLY A 364 -1.08 -27.34 -17.69
N PRO A 365 -0.57 -27.16 -18.92
CA PRO A 365 -1.15 -27.75 -20.13
C PRO A 365 -1.28 -29.29 -20.08
N GLY A 366 -0.39 -29.97 -19.37
CA GLY A 366 -0.40 -31.42 -19.15
C GLY A 366 -1.17 -31.85 -17.90
N GLY A 367 -1.84 -30.92 -17.20
CA GLY A 367 -2.50 -31.17 -15.92
C GLY A 367 -1.61 -30.94 -14.70
N GLU A 368 -0.45 -30.31 -14.88
CA GLU A 368 0.52 -30.09 -13.81
C GLU A 368 -0.11 -29.29 -12.66
N GLY A 369 0.03 -29.84 -11.46
CA GLY A 369 -0.48 -29.27 -10.23
C GLY A 369 -2.01 -29.16 -10.15
N ALA A 370 -2.76 -29.99 -10.89
CA ALA A 370 -4.19 -30.19 -10.65
C ALA A 370 -4.46 -30.65 -9.21
N ASP A 371 -3.58 -31.50 -8.67
CA ASP A 371 -3.63 -32.00 -7.30
C ASP A 371 -2.76 -31.20 -6.32
N ALA A 372 -2.23 -30.04 -6.74
CA ALA A 372 -1.40 -29.22 -5.88
C ALA A 372 -2.23 -28.72 -4.67
N THR A 373 -1.76 -29.05 -3.48
CA THR A 373 -2.30 -28.55 -2.22
C THR A 373 -1.36 -27.49 -1.65
N GLY A 374 -1.93 -26.51 -0.94
CA GLY A 374 -1.10 -25.58 -0.19
C GLY A 374 -0.45 -26.24 1.01
N PHE A 375 0.78 -25.83 1.32
CA PHE A 375 1.49 -26.29 2.52
C PHE A 375 1.13 -25.42 3.72
N ASN A 376 1.15 -26.00 4.92
CA ASN A 376 0.87 -25.25 6.14
C ASN A 376 2.09 -24.43 6.52
N ILE A 377 1.85 -23.17 6.88
CA ILE A 377 2.87 -22.26 7.37
C ILE A 377 3.21 -22.65 8.82
N THR A 378 4.48 -22.96 9.06
CA THR A 378 5.05 -23.31 10.36
C THR A 378 6.01 -22.21 10.84
N ASP A 379 6.66 -22.41 11.98
CA ASP A 379 7.68 -21.48 12.50
C ASP A 379 8.88 -21.34 11.56
N GLU A 380 9.16 -22.38 10.74
CA GLU A 380 10.19 -22.37 9.70
C GLU A 380 9.81 -21.52 8.48
N CYS A 381 8.59 -21.00 8.42
CA CYS A 381 8.15 -20.06 7.37
C CYS A 381 8.26 -18.59 7.82
N TYR A 382 9.01 -18.34 8.90
CA TYR A 382 9.31 -16.99 9.38
C TYR A 382 10.80 -16.66 9.21
N PRO A 383 11.13 -15.40 8.83
CA PRO A 383 12.52 -14.99 8.74
C PRO A 383 13.20 -15.13 10.11
N PRO A 384 14.42 -15.67 10.18
CA PRO A 384 15.19 -15.68 11.41
C PRO A 384 15.41 -14.27 11.95
N LEU A 385 15.40 -14.13 13.28
CA LEU A 385 15.70 -12.88 13.98
C LEU A 385 17.20 -12.72 14.32
N GLU A 386 17.98 -13.76 14.08
CA GLU A 386 19.41 -13.81 14.33
C GLU A 386 20.11 -14.38 13.10
N THR A 387 21.37 -13.97 12.90
CA THR A 387 22.19 -14.50 11.80
C THR A 387 22.52 -15.96 12.09
N SER A 388 22.20 -16.84 11.13
CA SER A 388 22.43 -18.28 11.24
C SER A 388 23.76 -18.71 10.61
N ASP A 389 24.20 -19.93 10.93
CA ASP A 389 25.36 -20.53 10.26
C ASP A 389 25.12 -20.68 8.75
N LEU A 390 23.87 -20.97 8.36
CA LEU A 390 23.45 -21.04 6.96
C LEU A 390 23.59 -19.68 6.25
N ASP A 391 23.24 -18.57 6.92
CA ASP A 391 23.45 -17.23 6.35
C ASP A 391 24.94 -16.98 6.04
N THR A 392 25.82 -17.41 6.94
CA THR A 392 27.27 -17.25 6.77
C THR A 392 27.81 -18.13 5.64
N GLU A 393 27.28 -19.36 5.50
CA GLU A 393 27.63 -20.28 4.42
C GLU A 393 27.19 -19.73 3.06
N MET A 394 25.95 -19.25 2.94
CA MET A 394 25.41 -18.70 1.69
C MET A 394 26.16 -17.41 1.29
N ASP A 395 26.51 -16.55 2.25
CA ASP A 395 27.31 -15.34 2.01
C ASP A 395 28.71 -15.69 1.48
N ALA A 396 29.31 -16.77 1.97
CA ALA A 396 30.62 -17.24 1.51
C ALA A 396 30.53 -17.78 0.08
N MET A 397 29.52 -18.61 -0.21
CA MET A 397 29.28 -19.14 -1.55
C MET A 397 29.06 -18.02 -2.58
N LEU A 398 28.23 -17.04 -2.26
CA LEU A 398 27.96 -15.90 -3.14
C LEU A 398 29.21 -15.08 -3.44
N LYS A 399 30.11 -14.91 -2.45
CA LYS A 399 31.39 -14.19 -2.64
C LYS A 399 32.36 -14.96 -3.53
N GLU A 400 32.36 -16.29 -3.47
CA GLU A 400 33.25 -17.14 -4.26
C GLU A 400 32.76 -17.34 -5.70
N GLU A 401 31.46 -17.59 -5.87
CA GLU A 401 30.85 -17.94 -7.15
C GLU A 401 30.36 -16.71 -7.94
N GLY A 402 30.23 -15.56 -7.26
CA GLY A 402 29.60 -14.36 -7.79
C GLY A 402 28.09 -14.44 -7.74
N ASP A 403 27.41 -13.32 -8.03
CA ASP A 403 25.96 -13.29 -8.11
C ASP A 403 25.48 -14.02 -9.37
N PRO A 404 24.85 -15.22 -9.25
CA PRO A 404 24.42 -16.00 -10.39
C PRO A 404 23.03 -15.57 -10.88
N CYS A 405 22.48 -14.44 -10.40
CA CYS A 405 21.21 -13.85 -10.82
C CYS A 405 21.13 -13.63 -12.34
N THR A 406 20.88 -14.73 -13.05
CA THR A 406 20.51 -14.76 -14.44
C THR A 406 19.02 -15.04 -14.43
N ASN A 407 18.24 -13.97 -14.64
CA ASN A 407 16.79 -14.03 -14.77
C ASN A 407 16.41 -14.89 -15.99
N LEU A 408 16.44 -16.20 -15.83
CA LEU A 408 15.84 -17.16 -16.75
C LEU A 408 14.35 -17.10 -16.45
N GLY A 409 13.68 -16.10 -17.03
CA GLY A 409 12.26 -15.82 -16.77
C GLY A 409 11.36 -17.04 -16.87
N ASN A 410 10.16 -16.93 -16.29
CA ASN A 410 9.23 -18.03 -16.13
C ASN A 410 9.03 -18.84 -17.43
N ARG A 411 9.32 -20.15 -17.38
CA ARG A 411 9.02 -21.08 -18.47
C ARG A 411 7.80 -21.96 -18.17
N GLN A 412 7.25 -21.88 -16.96
CA GLN A 412 6.15 -22.72 -16.50
C GLN A 412 4.94 -21.84 -16.22
N PHE A 413 3.99 -21.85 -17.16
CA PHE A 413 2.72 -21.15 -16.99
C PHE A 413 1.58 -22.14 -16.81
N ARG A 414 0.76 -21.87 -15.79
CA ARG A 414 -0.53 -22.52 -15.60
C ARG A 414 -1.58 -21.73 -16.36
N VAL A 415 -2.12 -22.33 -17.42
CA VAL A 415 -3.02 -21.64 -18.37
C VAL A 415 -4.36 -22.36 -18.55
N THR A 416 -4.46 -23.63 -18.14
CA THR A 416 -5.68 -24.42 -18.27
C THR A 416 -6.53 -24.21 -17.01
N PRO A 417 -7.79 -23.74 -17.09
CA PRO A 417 -8.64 -23.57 -15.91
C PRO A 417 -8.82 -24.90 -15.17
N GLN A 418 -8.68 -24.88 -13.85
CA GLN A 418 -9.10 -26.01 -13.01
C GLN A 418 -10.60 -25.87 -12.76
N ASP A 419 -11.38 -26.68 -13.48
CA ASP A 419 -12.84 -26.56 -13.56
C ASP A 419 -13.51 -26.38 -12.20
N VAL A 420 -13.13 -27.15 -11.18
CA VAL A 420 -13.75 -27.06 -9.85
C VAL A 420 -13.48 -25.71 -9.19
N ASN A 421 -12.24 -25.25 -9.19
CA ASN A 421 -11.81 -24.06 -8.44
C ASN A 421 -12.30 -22.77 -9.13
N VAL A 422 -12.14 -22.68 -10.45
CA VAL A 422 -12.56 -21.49 -11.22
C VAL A 422 -14.08 -21.41 -11.25
N ARG A 423 -14.77 -22.53 -11.49
CA ARG A 423 -16.24 -22.55 -11.48
C ARG A 423 -16.79 -22.11 -10.14
N GLN A 424 -16.24 -22.59 -9.02
CA GLN A 424 -16.71 -22.19 -7.70
C GLN A 424 -16.59 -20.67 -7.49
N LEU A 425 -15.47 -20.07 -7.86
CA LEU A 425 -15.27 -18.61 -7.77
C LEU A 425 -16.26 -17.84 -8.66
N LEU A 426 -16.37 -18.22 -9.94
CA LEU A 426 -17.21 -17.55 -10.92
C LEU A 426 -18.70 -17.73 -10.64
N GLU A 427 -19.13 -18.90 -10.17
CA GLU A 427 -20.52 -19.14 -9.75
C GLU A 427 -20.87 -18.27 -8.54
N SER A 428 -19.98 -18.17 -7.56
CA SER A 428 -20.19 -17.30 -6.40
C SER A 428 -20.23 -15.82 -6.79
N PHE A 429 -19.34 -15.36 -7.68
CA PHE A 429 -19.39 -14.03 -8.26
C PHE A 429 -20.71 -13.77 -8.98
N ALA A 430 -21.13 -14.67 -9.88
CA ALA A 430 -22.35 -14.53 -10.65
C ALA A 430 -23.60 -14.48 -9.76
N LYS A 431 -23.72 -15.41 -8.79
CA LYS A 431 -24.80 -15.42 -7.80
C LYS A 431 -24.84 -14.12 -7.00
N CYS A 432 -23.68 -13.64 -6.57
CA CYS A 432 -23.59 -12.40 -5.82
C CYS A 432 -24.04 -11.21 -6.68
N ALA A 433 -23.52 -11.09 -7.91
CA ALA A 433 -23.85 -10.03 -8.85
C ALA A 433 -25.34 -9.99 -9.21
N THR A 434 -25.98 -11.15 -9.41
CA THR A 434 -27.43 -11.23 -9.69
C THR A 434 -28.31 -10.69 -8.57
N ASN A 435 -27.79 -10.64 -7.34
CA ASN A 435 -28.51 -10.14 -6.18
C ASN A 435 -28.17 -8.67 -5.83
N MET A 436 -27.29 -8.01 -6.58
CA MET A 436 -26.94 -6.60 -6.35
C MET A 436 -27.94 -5.66 -7.02
N PRO A 437 -28.74 -4.89 -6.27
CA PRO A 437 -29.87 -4.13 -6.85
C PRO A 437 -29.45 -2.89 -7.65
N SER A 438 -28.24 -2.37 -7.41
CA SER A 438 -27.74 -1.13 -8.02
C SER A 438 -26.63 -1.36 -9.06
N LEU A 439 -26.29 -2.62 -9.33
CA LEU A 439 -25.14 -2.98 -10.17
C LEU A 439 -25.39 -2.57 -11.62
N GLN A 440 -24.47 -1.77 -12.15
CA GLN A 440 -24.47 -1.31 -13.55
C GLN A 440 -23.36 -2.00 -14.35
N GLN A 441 -22.22 -2.26 -13.70
CA GLN A 441 -21.06 -2.90 -14.31
C GLN A 441 -20.41 -3.89 -13.35
N ALA A 442 -20.16 -5.10 -13.84
CA ALA A 442 -19.44 -6.15 -13.14
C ALA A 442 -18.34 -6.72 -14.04
N LEU A 443 -17.11 -6.81 -13.52
CA LEU A 443 -15.96 -7.42 -14.19
C LEU A 443 -15.21 -8.32 -13.19
N ILE A 444 -14.81 -9.51 -13.65
CA ILE A 444 -13.97 -10.46 -12.91
C ILE A 444 -12.93 -11.09 -13.83
#